data_AF-Q99KS6-F1
#
_entry.id   AF-Q99KS6-F1
#
_cell.length_a   1.000
_cell.length_b   1.000
_cell.length_c   1.000
_cell.angle_alpha   90.00
_cell.angle_beta   90.00
_cell.angle_gamma   90.00
#
_symmetry.space_group_name_H-M   'P 1'
#
loop_
_entity.id
_entity.type
_entity.pdbx_description
1 polymer ?
#
loop_
_entity_poly.entity_id
_entity_poly.type
_entity_poly.pdbx_seq_one_letter_code
_entity_poly.pdbx_strand_id
1 'polypeptide(L)'
;MADKLVPSSPADASEPLFSFGVIADIQYADLEDGYNYQRSRRRYYRHSLIHLQGAIEDWNKESSMPCCVLQLGDIIDGYNAQYKVSEKSLELVMNTFQMLKVPVHHTWGNHEFYNFSRDYLASSKLNSKFLEDQIAQHPETTPSENYYAYHFVPFPKFRFILLDSYDLSVLGIDPSSPKYEQCMKMLREHNPNVELNSPQGLSEPQYVQFNGGFSQEQLNWLNEVLTFSDTNQEKVVIVSHLPIYPEASDSVCLAWNYVDALSIIWSHKCVVCFLAGHTHDGGYSEDPFGVHHVNLEGVIETAPDSQAFGTVHVFPDKMLLKGRGRVPDRIMNYKREEAL
;
A
#
# COMPACT_ATOMS: atom_id res chain seq x y z
N MET A 1 39.57 17.24 15.79
CA MET A 1 39.74 16.12 14.84
C MET A 1 38.83 16.44 13.67
N ALA A 2 39.36 16.45 12.44
CA ALA A 2 38.57 16.81 11.27
C ALA A 2 37.53 15.71 11.01
N ASP A 3 36.25 16.07 11.06
CA ASP A 3 35.16 15.22 10.60
C ASP A 3 35.38 14.93 9.12
N LYS A 4 35.74 13.67 8.84
CA LYS A 4 35.80 13.15 7.48
C LYS A 4 34.38 13.11 6.95
N LEU A 5 34.03 14.11 6.14
CA LEU A 5 32.91 14.03 5.21
C LEU A 5 33.03 12.72 4.43
N VAL A 6 32.05 11.84 4.62
CA VAL A 6 31.90 10.63 3.81
C VAL A 6 31.75 11.08 2.36
N PRO A 7 32.64 10.66 1.43
CA PRO A 7 32.53 11.10 0.04
C PRO A 7 31.24 10.57 -0.56
N SER A 8 30.43 11.45 -1.14
CA SER A 8 29.35 11.05 -2.02
C SER A 8 29.93 10.19 -3.13
N SER A 9 29.51 8.93 -3.19
CA SER A 9 29.90 8.00 -4.24
C SER A 9 29.49 8.56 -5.62
N PRO A 10 30.31 8.48 -6.68
CA PRO A 10 29.99 9.03 -8.01
C PRO A 10 28.87 8.29 -8.78
N ALA A 11 28.05 7.48 -8.11
CA ALA A 11 26.99 6.69 -8.74
C ALA A 11 25.66 7.45 -8.96
N ASP A 12 25.56 8.72 -8.55
CA ASP A 12 24.34 9.53 -8.66
C ASP A 12 24.34 10.52 -9.84
N ALA A 13 25.12 10.26 -10.89
CA ALA A 13 25.21 11.14 -12.06
C ALA A 13 24.13 10.91 -13.14
N SER A 14 23.31 9.87 -13.04
CA SER A 14 22.19 9.62 -13.97
C SER A 14 20.92 10.29 -13.47
N GLU A 15 20.14 10.89 -14.37
CA GLU A 15 18.75 11.29 -14.08
C GLU A 15 17.88 10.04 -13.86
N PRO A 16 16.87 10.09 -12.97
CA PRO A 16 15.90 9.01 -12.84
C PRO A 16 15.07 8.86 -14.13
N LEU A 17 14.68 7.63 -14.46
CA LEU A 17 13.79 7.32 -15.57
C LEU A 17 12.41 7.97 -15.38
N PHE A 18 11.89 7.85 -14.17
CA PHE A 18 10.66 8.49 -13.69
C PHE A 18 10.67 8.50 -12.16
N SER A 19 9.64 9.08 -11.56
CA SER A 19 9.45 9.05 -10.10
C SER A 19 7.98 8.94 -9.76
N PHE A 20 7.65 8.44 -8.57
CA PHE A 20 6.28 8.39 -8.05
C PHE A 20 6.27 8.73 -6.56
N GLY A 21 5.21 9.37 -6.08
CA GLY A 21 5.05 9.64 -4.65
C GLY A 21 4.41 8.48 -3.92
N VAL A 22 4.68 8.35 -2.63
CA VAL A 22 4.08 7.33 -1.73
C VAL A 22 3.62 7.96 -0.43
N ILE A 23 2.42 7.57 0.02
CA ILE A 23 1.82 8.01 1.29
C ILE A 23 0.82 6.95 1.80
N ALA A 24 0.70 6.79 3.11
CA ALA A 24 -0.15 5.78 3.73
C ALA A 24 -0.83 6.29 5.01
N ASP A 25 -1.98 5.70 5.35
CA ASP A 25 -2.63 5.84 6.65
C ASP A 25 -2.82 7.31 7.09
N ILE A 26 -3.43 8.10 6.20
CA ILE A 26 -3.82 9.49 6.51
C ILE A 26 -4.82 9.49 7.66
N GLN A 27 -5.80 8.59 7.61
CA GLN A 27 -6.84 8.40 8.63
C GLN A 27 -7.40 9.73 9.16
N TYR A 28 -7.76 10.65 8.25
CA TYR A 28 -8.33 11.93 8.66
C TYR A 28 -9.66 11.75 9.41
N ALA A 29 -9.81 12.48 10.51
CA ALA A 29 -11.10 12.74 11.15
C ALA A 29 -11.07 14.11 11.84
N ASP A 30 -12.22 14.77 11.93
CA ASP A 30 -12.36 16.06 12.63
C ASP A 30 -12.45 15.87 14.16
N LEU A 31 -11.44 15.21 14.73
CA LEU A 31 -11.35 14.82 16.14
C LEU A 31 -10.11 15.38 16.81
N GLU A 32 -10.19 15.53 18.13
CA GLU A 32 -9.00 15.78 18.96
C GLU A 32 -8.01 14.63 18.85
N ASP A 33 -6.72 14.92 19.07
CA ASP A 33 -5.70 13.90 19.14
C ASP A 33 -6.10 12.78 20.11
N GLY A 34 -5.85 11.54 19.70
CA GLY A 34 -6.18 10.35 20.47
C GLY A 34 -4.98 9.43 20.58
N TYR A 35 -5.28 8.17 20.84
CA TYR A 35 -4.30 7.11 20.83
C TYR A 35 -4.83 5.90 20.07
N ASN A 36 -3.93 5.06 19.58
CA ASN A 36 -4.29 3.73 19.10
C ASN A 36 -4.97 2.91 20.22
N TYR A 37 -5.57 1.77 19.85
CA TYR A 37 -6.31 0.91 20.78
C TYR A 37 -5.50 0.52 22.02
N GLN A 38 -4.22 0.21 21.85
CA GLN A 38 -3.30 -0.18 22.93
C GLN A 38 -2.80 1.00 23.78
N ARG A 39 -3.19 2.24 23.45
CA ARG A 39 -2.73 3.48 24.10
C ARG A 39 -1.22 3.67 24.12
N SER A 40 -0.52 3.07 23.16
CA SER A 40 0.93 3.10 23.02
C SER A 40 1.42 4.14 22.02
N ARG A 41 0.54 4.60 21.11
CA ARG A 41 0.86 5.55 20.03
C ARG A 41 -0.19 6.64 19.98
N ARG A 42 0.26 7.90 19.85
CA ARG A 42 -0.61 9.07 19.70
C ARG A 42 -1.04 9.22 18.25
N ARG A 43 -2.31 9.55 18.02
CA ARG A 43 -2.91 9.75 16.70
C ARG A 43 -3.36 11.20 16.53
N TYR A 44 -3.04 11.82 15.40
CA TYR A 44 -3.25 13.24 15.12
C TYR A 44 -4.28 13.44 14.00
N TYR A 45 -5.56 13.16 14.29
CA TYR A 45 -6.61 13.03 13.26
C TYR A 45 -6.83 14.27 12.39
N ARG A 46 -6.93 15.47 12.97
CA ARG A 46 -7.08 16.70 12.17
C ARG A 46 -5.80 17.07 11.44
N HIS A 47 -4.67 16.85 12.10
CA HIS A 47 -3.37 17.26 11.58
C HIS A 47 -2.93 16.40 10.40
N SER A 48 -3.44 15.17 10.26
CA SER A 48 -3.12 14.33 9.10
C SER A 48 -3.53 14.95 7.76
N LEU A 49 -4.60 15.76 7.73
CA LEU A 49 -4.97 16.53 6.53
C LEU A 49 -3.94 17.63 6.22
N ILE A 50 -3.35 18.24 7.25
CA ILE A 50 -2.27 19.23 7.11
C ILE A 50 -0.99 18.55 6.62
N HIS A 51 -0.68 17.34 7.11
CA HIS A 51 0.42 16.54 6.57
C HIS A 51 0.22 16.23 5.08
N LEU A 52 -0.99 15.81 4.67
CA LEU A 52 -1.30 15.60 3.26
C LEU A 52 -1.11 16.87 2.42
N GLN A 53 -1.57 18.03 2.90
CA GLN A 53 -1.35 19.31 2.22
C GLN A 53 0.15 19.59 2.03
N GLY A 54 0.95 19.38 3.07
CA GLY A 54 2.41 19.53 3.01
C GLY A 54 3.06 18.58 2.00
N ALA A 55 2.62 17.32 1.93
CA ALA A 55 3.11 16.34 0.96
C ALA A 55 2.79 16.76 -0.49
N ILE A 56 1.55 17.18 -0.74
CA ILE A 56 1.11 17.67 -2.06
C ILE A 56 1.90 18.91 -2.48
N GLU A 57 2.14 19.83 -1.56
CA GLU A 57 2.96 21.01 -1.82
C GLU A 57 4.41 20.66 -2.17
N ASP A 58 5.03 19.70 -1.48
CA ASP A 58 6.40 19.25 -1.77
C ASP A 58 6.47 18.62 -3.17
N TRP A 59 5.61 17.63 -3.46
CA TRP A 59 5.56 16.97 -4.77
C TRP A 59 5.30 17.94 -5.92
N ASN A 60 4.42 18.93 -5.73
CA ASN A 60 4.12 19.94 -6.76
C ASN A 60 5.28 20.91 -7.03
N LYS A 61 6.29 20.95 -6.14
CA LYS A 61 7.49 21.80 -6.21
C LYS A 61 8.76 21.00 -6.58
N GLU A 62 8.70 19.67 -6.67
CA GLU A 62 9.84 18.85 -7.07
C GLU A 62 10.29 19.16 -8.51
N SER A 63 11.60 19.20 -8.74
CA SER A 63 12.18 19.45 -10.06
C SER A 63 11.85 18.36 -11.07
N SER A 64 11.79 17.11 -10.59
CA SER A 64 11.36 15.94 -11.33
C SER A 64 10.00 15.52 -10.79
N MET A 65 8.94 16.13 -11.31
CA MET A 65 7.59 15.88 -10.84
C MET A 65 7.26 14.38 -10.93
N PRO A 66 6.72 13.76 -9.86
CA PRO A 66 6.25 12.39 -9.91
C PRO A 66 5.26 12.14 -11.06
N CYS A 67 5.26 10.98 -11.70
CA CYS A 67 4.27 10.64 -12.73
C CYS A 67 2.88 10.34 -12.12
N CYS A 68 2.87 9.86 -10.89
CA CYS A 68 1.68 9.59 -10.10
C CYS A 68 2.03 9.56 -8.60
N VAL A 69 1.01 9.45 -7.75
CA VAL A 69 1.15 9.15 -6.33
C VAL A 69 0.40 7.86 -6.00
N LEU A 70 1.03 7.01 -5.19
CA LEU A 70 0.41 5.82 -4.62
C LEU A 70 -0.05 6.16 -3.20
N GLN A 71 -1.37 6.11 -2.97
CA GLN A 71 -1.95 6.22 -1.64
C GLN A 71 -2.34 4.82 -1.15
N LEU A 72 -1.64 4.35 -0.12
CA LEU A 72 -1.61 2.95 0.32
C LEU A 72 -2.77 2.58 1.27
N GLY A 73 -3.94 3.18 1.09
CA GLY A 73 -5.14 2.91 1.90
C GLY A 73 -5.22 3.72 3.19
N ASP A 74 -6.35 3.59 3.87
CA ASP A 74 -6.68 4.25 5.12
C ASP A 74 -6.66 5.78 5.02
N ILE A 75 -7.48 6.32 4.10
CA ILE A 75 -7.55 7.74 3.77
C ILE A 75 -8.28 8.57 4.85
N ILE A 76 -9.34 8.01 5.44
CA ILE A 76 -10.11 8.60 6.53
C ILE A 76 -10.23 7.61 7.69
N ASP A 77 -10.35 8.09 8.92
CA ASP A 77 -10.43 7.20 10.08
C ASP A 77 -11.80 6.49 10.19
N GLY A 78 -11.84 5.30 10.79
CA GLY A 78 -13.07 4.54 11.05
C GLY A 78 -14.06 5.26 11.97
N TYR A 79 -13.60 6.18 12.83
CA TYR A 79 -14.47 6.99 13.68
C TYR A 79 -15.45 7.87 12.89
N ASN A 80 -15.13 8.23 11.64
CA ASN A 80 -16.06 9.01 10.82
C ASN A 80 -17.39 8.29 10.62
N ALA A 81 -17.39 6.95 10.57
CA ALA A 81 -18.60 6.13 10.49
C ALA A 81 -19.46 6.25 11.76
N GLN A 82 -18.82 6.21 12.93
CA GLN A 82 -19.50 6.38 14.22
C GLN A 82 -20.20 7.74 14.31
N TYR A 83 -19.56 8.79 13.80
CA TYR A 83 -20.11 10.15 13.78
C TYR A 83 -20.99 10.46 12.56
N LYS A 84 -21.16 9.49 11.63
CA LYS A 84 -21.93 9.62 10.38
C LYS A 84 -21.48 10.79 9.50
N VAL A 85 -20.17 10.99 9.42
CA VAL A 85 -19.53 12.05 8.61
C VAL A 85 -18.58 11.51 7.55
N SER A 86 -18.56 10.19 7.30
CA SER A 86 -17.65 9.52 6.36
C SER A 86 -17.60 10.17 4.98
N GLU A 87 -18.75 10.42 4.34
CA GLU A 87 -18.78 11.04 3.01
C GLU A 87 -18.18 12.45 3.00
N LYS A 88 -18.51 13.26 4.01
CA LYS A 88 -18.00 14.63 4.15
C LYS A 88 -16.49 14.64 4.41
N SER A 89 -16.02 13.74 5.27
CA SER A 89 -14.59 13.58 5.55
C SER A 89 -13.83 13.10 4.30
N LEU A 90 -14.38 12.14 3.57
CA LEU A 90 -13.81 11.68 2.30
C LEU A 90 -13.75 12.83 1.27
N GLU A 91 -14.84 13.58 1.11
CA GLU A 91 -14.88 14.72 0.19
C GLU A 91 -13.79 15.75 0.52
N LEU A 92 -13.57 16.07 1.80
CA LEU A 92 -12.53 17.01 2.22
C LEU A 92 -11.11 16.52 1.87
N VAL A 93 -10.81 15.24 2.11
CA VAL A 93 -9.51 14.66 1.76
C VAL A 93 -9.34 14.58 0.24
N MET A 94 -10.38 14.20 -0.50
CA MET A 94 -10.34 14.15 -1.97
C MET A 94 -10.18 15.54 -2.60
N ASN A 95 -10.83 16.57 -2.05
CA ASN A 95 -10.64 17.95 -2.49
C ASN A 95 -9.21 18.43 -2.22
N THR A 96 -8.55 17.90 -1.18
CA THR A 96 -7.13 18.15 -0.92
C THR A 96 -6.26 17.48 -1.98
N PHE A 97 -6.51 16.21 -2.31
CA PHE A 97 -5.82 15.51 -3.40
C PHE A 97 -6.00 16.17 -4.77
N GLN A 98 -7.12 16.86 -5.04
CA GLN A 98 -7.32 17.60 -6.29
C GLN A 98 -6.32 18.75 -6.51
N MET A 99 -5.61 19.19 -5.46
CA MET A 99 -4.53 20.18 -5.60
C MET A 99 -3.23 19.57 -6.16
N LEU A 100 -3.11 18.24 -6.18
CA LEU A 100 -1.97 17.54 -6.75
C LEU A 100 -2.06 17.58 -8.28
N LYS A 101 -0.94 17.84 -8.96
CA LYS A 101 -0.88 17.98 -10.43
C LYS A 101 -0.82 16.65 -11.19
N VAL A 102 -0.77 15.53 -10.48
CA VAL A 102 -0.54 14.19 -11.04
C VAL A 102 -1.63 13.23 -10.54
N PRO A 103 -1.93 12.15 -11.29
CA PRO A 103 -2.93 11.17 -10.87
C PRO A 103 -2.54 10.47 -9.56
N VAL A 104 -3.56 10.00 -8.84
CA VAL A 104 -3.39 9.25 -7.59
C VAL A 104 -4.03 7.88 -7.77
N HIS A 105 -3.27 6.84 -7.43
CA HIS A 105 -3.77 5.47 -7.34
C HIS A 105 -4.05 5.14 -5.88
N HIS A 106 -5.27 4.71 -5.59
CA HIS A 106 -5.76 4.46 -4.24
C HIS A 106 -5.92 2.96 -4.03
N THR A 107 -5.24 2.39 -3.03
CA THR A 107 -5.63 1.08 -2.47
C THR A 107 -6.71 1.29 -1.41
N TRP A 108 -7.43 0.22 -1.07
CA TRP A 108 -8.44 0.25 0.00
C TRP A 108 -7.94 -0.53 1.22
N GLY A 109 -7.91 0.13 2.36
CA GLY A 109 -7.58 -0.38 3.67
C GLY A 109 -8.80 -0.72 4.51
N ASN A 110 -8.59 -1.20 5.74
CA ASN A 110 -9.68 -1.54 6.65
C ASN A 110 -10.50 -0.31 7.01
N HIS A 111 -9.90 0.88 7.07
CA HIS A 111 -10.64 2.09 7.40
C HIS A 111 -11.56 2.55 6.26
N GLU A 112 -11.27 2.25 5.00
CA GLU A 112 -12.26 2.41 3.92
C GLU A 112 -13.49 1.53 4.19
N PHE A 113 -13.28 0.27 4.59
CA PHE A 113 -14.37 -0.68 4.85
C PHE A 113 -15.06 -0.50 6.21
N TYR A 114 -14.47 0.23 7.15
CA TYR A 114 -15.18 0.71 8.35
C TYR A 114 -16.21 1.79 8.01
N ASN A 115 -15.95 2.56 6.94
CA ASN A 115 -16.76 3.70 6.55
C ASN A 115 -17.76 3.39 5.43
N PHE A 116 -17.40 2.51 4.50
CA PHE A 116 -18.11 2.34 3.24
C PHE A 116 -18.28 0.88 2.85
N SER A 117 -19.35 0.59 2.11
CA SER A 117 -19.50 -0.69 1.42
C SER A 117 -18.59 -0.73 0.19
N ARG A 118 -18.32 -1.94 -0.30
CA ARG A 118 -17.57 -2.15 -1.55
C ARG A 118 -18.24 -1.48 -2.75
N ASP A 119 -19.57 -1.54 -2.85
CA ASP A 119 -20.34 -0.89 -3.91
C ASP A 119 -20.19 0.64 -3.89
N TYR A 120 -20.17 1.24 -2.69
CA TYR A 120 -19.91 2.66 -2.54
C TYR A 120 -18.50 3.00 -3.03
N LEU A 121 -17.48 2.26 -2.55
CA LEU A 121 -16.08 2.50 -2.93
C LEU A 121 -15.87 2.38 -4.44
N ALA A 122 -16.47 1.36 -5.07
CA ALA A 122 -16.44 1.15 -6.52
C ALA A 122 -17.08 2.30 -7.32
N SER A 123 -18.02 3.03 -6.73
CA SER A 123 -18.67 4.20 -7.34
C SER A 123 -18.06 5.54 -6.90
N SER A 124 -17.06 5.53 -6.01
CA SER A 124 -16.48 6.71 -5.39
C SER A 124 -15.23 7.22 -6.12
N LYS A 125 -14.73 8.39 -5.70
CA LYS A 125 -13.43 8.92 -6.16
C LYS A 125 -12.23 8.06 -5.74
N LEU A 126 -12.40 7.09 -4.82
CA LEU A 126 -11.36 6.13 -4.44
C LEU A 126 -11.25 4.97 -5.43
N ASN A 127 -12.19 4.80 -6.36
CA ASN A 127 -12.01 3.88 -7.46
C ASN A 127 -11.11 4.52 -8.53
N SER A 128 -9.83 4.16 -8.47
CA SER A 128 -8.82 4.60 -9.44
C SER A 128 -8.62 3.61 -10.60
N LYS A 129 -9.47 2.58 -10.73
CA LYS A 129 -9.38 1.54 -11.78
C LYS A 129 -9.52 2.12 -13.19
N PHE A 130 -10.13 3.30 -13.36
CA PHE A 130 -10.16 3.98 -14.66
C PHE A 130 -8.77 4.41 -15.18
N LEU A 131 -7.72 4.33 -14.33
CA LEU A 131 -6.32 4.52 -14.70
C LEU A 131 -5.61 3.21 -15.10
N GLU A 132 -6.32 2.09 -15.16
CA GLU A 132 -5.75 0.80 -15.56
C GLU A 132 -5.28 0.80 -17.02
N ASP A 133 -4.23 0.04 -17.30
CA ASP A 133 -3.86 -0.32 -18.66
C ASP A 133 -4.43 -1.70 -19.01
N GLN A 134 -4.70 -1.90 -20.29
CA GLN A 134 -5.20 -3.16 -20.83
C GLN A 134 -4.19 -3.76 -21.81
N ILE A 135 -4.00 -5.08 -21.74
CA ILE A 135 -3.14 -5.81 -22.66
C ILE A 135 -4.03 -6.57 -23.64
N ALA A 136 -4.34 -5.96 -24.79
CA ALA A 136 -5.34 -6.46 -25.73
C ALA A 136 -5.15 -7.91 -26.22
N GLN A 137 -3.92 -8.44 -26.18
CA GLN A 137 -3.58 -9.80 -26.62
C GLN A 137 -3.52 -10.82 -25.47
N HIS A 138 -3.77 -10.39 -24.22
CA HIS A 138 -3.63 -11.19 -23.00
C HIS A 138 -4.84 -10.99 -22.07
N PRO A 139 -6.05 -11.45 -22.45
CA PRO A 139 -7.27 -11.25 -21.66
C PRO A 139 -7.22 -11.85 -20.25
N GLU A 140 -6.34 -12.82 -19.99
CA GLU A 140 -6.06 -13.39 -18.67
C GLU A 140 -5.47 -12.36 -17.68
N THR A 141 -4.90 -11.27 -18.20
CA THR A 141 -4.39 -10.14 -17.40
C THR A 141 -5.46 -9.10 -17.07
N THR A 142 -6.69 -9.26 -17.57
CA THR A 142 -7.80 -8.39 -17.20
C THR A 142 -8.37 -8.84 -15.85
N PRO A 143 -8.41 -7.95 -14.83
CA PRO A 143 -8.91 -8.30 -13.51
C PRO A 143 -10.42 -8.56 -13.54
N SER A 144 -10.87 -9.46 -12.66
CA SER A 144 -12.30 -9.67 -12.40
C SER A 144 -12.96 -8.43 -11.80
N GLU A 145 -14.27 -8.31 -11.94
CA GLU A 145 -15.08 -7.29 -11.24
C GLU A 145 -15.36 -7.69 -9.77
N ASN A 146 -14.99 -8.90 -9.36
CA ASN A 146 -15.22 -9.43 -8.01
C ASN A 146 -14.32 -8.81 -6.92
N TYR A 147 -13.22 -8.17 -7.32
CA TYR A 147 -12.24 -7.54 -6.44
C TYR A 147 -11.72 -6.24 -7.05
N TYR A 148 -11.18 -5.36 -6.21
CA TYR A 148 -10.62 -4.07 -6.66
C TYR A 148 -9.10 -4.16 -6.86
N ALA A 149 -8.70 -4.79 -7.95
CA ALA A 149 -7.31 -4.90 -8.35
C ALA A 149 -7.15 -4.50 -9.83
N TYR A 150 -6.00 -3.93 -10.17
CA TYR A 150 -5.68 -3.56 -11.56
C TYR A 150 -4.17 -3.34 -11.71
N HIS A 151 -3.71 -3.21 -12.94
CA HIS A 151 -2.32 -2.88 -13.25
C HIS A 151 -2.23 -1.73 -14.26
N PHE A 152 -1.09 -1.04 -14.27
CA PHE A 152 -0.81 0.07 -15.19
C PHE A 152 0.71 0.19 -15.43
N VAL A 153 1.09 0.95 -16.46
CA VAL A 153 2.47 1.10 -16.96
C VAL A 153 2.83 2.58 -16.97
N PRO A 154 3.41 3.12 -15.87
CA PRO A 154 3.79 4.53 -15.81
C PRO A 154 5.00 4.86 -16.70
N PHE A 155 5.81 3.86 -17.06
CA PHE A 155 7.01 4.02 -17.86
C PHE A 155 7.31 2.72 -18.63
N PRO A 156 7.88 2.76 -19.85
CA PRO A 156 8.21 1.55 -20.59
C PRO A 156 9.00 0.54 -19.75
N LYS A 157 8.57 -0.73 -19.78
CA LYS A 157 9.16 -1.84 -19.00
C LYS A 157 8.99 -1.75 -17.48
N PHE A 158 8.14 -0.86 -16.97
CA PHE A 158 7.75 -0.83 -15.56
C PHE A 158 6.24 -0.97 -15.43
N ARG A 159 5.81 -2.01 -14.73
CA ARG A 159 4.39 -2.28 -14.45
C ARG A 159 4.12 -2.16 -12.96
N PHE A 160 3.00 -1.56 -12.63
CA PHE A 160 2.53 -1.41 -11.27
C PHE A 160 1.25 -2.23 -11.13
N ILE A 161 1.12 -2.96 -10.02
CA ILE A 161 -0.05 -3.81 -9.75
C ILE A 161 -0.62 -3.39 -8.39
N LEU A 162 -1.87 -2.96 -8.37
CA LEU A 162 -2.61 -2.72 -7.13
C LEU A 162 -3.40 -3.97 -6.76
N LEU A 163 -3.23 -4.44 -5.53
CA LEU A 163 -3.95 -5.59 -4.98
C LEU A 163 -5.03 -5.16 -3.98
N ASP A 164 -6.15 -5.88 -4.02
CA ASP A 164 -7.23 -5.82 -3.02
C ASP A 164 -6.90 -6.78 -1.88
N SER A 165 -6.25 -6.27 -0.82
CA SER A 165 -5.93 -7.05 0.38
C SER A 165 -7.12 -7.33 1.29
N TYR A 166 -8.34 -6.96 0.89
CA TYR A 166 -9.59 -7.26 1.59
C TYR A 166 -10.57 -8.05 0.71
N ASP A 167 -10.06 -8.64 -0.37
CA ASP A 167 -10.80 -9.57 -1.20
C ASP A 167 -11.23 -10.80 -0.39
N LEU A 168 -10.35 -11.33 0.45
CA LEU A 168 -10.74 -12.17 1.59
C LEU A 168 -10.77 -11.32 2.85
N SER A 169 -11.96 -11.03 3.38
CA SER A 169 -12.09 -10.39 4.68
C SER A 169 -13.52 -10.57 5.19
N VAL A 170 -13.75 -10.24 6.45
CA VAL A 170 -15.09 -10.00 6.99
C VAL A 170 -15.50 -8.52 6.86
N LEU A 171 -14.56 -7.65 6.48
CA LEU A 171 -14.80 -6.24 6.16
C LEU A 171 -15.12 -6.09 4.67
N GLY A 172 -16.07 -5.22 4.33
CA GLY A 172 -16.44 -4.93 2.95
C GLY A 172 -17.15 -6.06 2.18
N ILE A 173 -17.29 -7.25 2.78
CA ILE A 173 -18.02 -8.39 2.20
C ILE A 173 -19.43 -8.45 2.79
N ASP A 174 -20.44 -8.62 1.93
CA ASP A 174 -21.84 -8.72 2.34
C ASP A 174 -22.03 -9.88 3.34
N PRO A 175 -22.51 -9.62 4.57
CA PRO A 175 -22.76 -10.63 5.59
C PRO A 175 -23.71 -11.76 5.18
N SER A 176 -24.52 -11.56 4.14
CA SER A 176 -25.44 -12.57 3.59
C SER A 176 -24.82 -13.45 2.51
N SER A 177 -23.58 -13.17 2.09
CA SER A 177 -22.92 -13.88 1.00
C SER A 177 -22.19 -15.15 1.48
N PRO A 178 -22.10 -16.21 0.64
CA PRO A 178 -21.27 -17.37 0.93
C PRO A 178 -19.78 -17.04 1.18
N LYS A 179 -19.29 -15.97 0.52
CA LYS A 179 -17.92 -15.49 0.68
C LYS A 179 -17.66 -14.98 2.10
N TYR A 180 -18.62 -14.26 2.69
CA TYR A 180 -18.52 -13.82 4.09
C TYR A 180 -18.48 -15.02 5.05
N GLU A 181 -19.35 -16.01 4.85
CA GLU A 181 -19.36 -17.22 5.68
C GLU A 181 -18.02 -17.96 5.63
N GLN A 182 -17.44 -18.08 4.42
CA GLN A 182 -16.11 -18.67 4.23
C GLN A 182 -15.02 -17.87 4.96
N CYS A 183 -15.00 -16.54 4.82
CA CYS A 183 -14.00 -15.68 5.46
C CYS A 183 -14.16 -15.69 6.99
N MET A 184 -15.39 -15.64 7.49
CA MET A 184 -15.68 -15.71 8.93
C MET A 184 -15.27 -17.06 9.53
N LYS A 185 -15.50 -18.16 8.79
CA LYS A 185 -15.04 -19.49 9.19
C LYS A 185 -13.51 -19.55 9.27
N MET A 186 -12.82 -19.10 8.21
CA MET A 186 -11.36 -19.04 8.17
C MET A 186 -10.80 -18.21 9.34
N LEU A 187 -11.36 -17.02 9.58
CA LEU A 187 -10.94 -16.15 10.69
C LEU A 187 -11.11 -16.84 12.04
N ARG A 188 -12.27 -17.47 12.30
CA ARG A 188 -12.54 -18.14 13.59
C ARG A 188 -11.75 -19.44 13.80
N GLU A 189 -11.33 -20.10 12.73
CA GLU A 189 -10.46 -21.28 12.81
C GLU A 189 -9.07 -20.91 13.34
N HIS A 190 -8.55 -19.73 12.98
CA HIS A 190 -7.23 -19.25 13.40
C HIS A 190 -7.30 -18.34 14.64
N ASN A 191 -8.44 -17.68 14.86
CA ASN A 191 -8.66 -16.74 15.96
C ASN A 191 -9.88 -17.15 16.81
N PRO A 192 -9.66 -17.91 17.90
CA PRO A 192 -10.73 -18.34 18.81
C PRO A 192 -11.14 -17.26 19.83
N ASN A 193 -10.56 -16.05 19.76
CA ASN A 193 -10.88 -14.98 20.71
C ASN A 193 -12.32 -14.47 20.49
N VAL A 194 -12.94 -14.00 21.57
CA VAL A 194 -14.26 -13.35 21.51
C VAL A 194 -14.16 -12.01 20.79
N GLU A 195 -13.09 -11.26 21.06
CA GLU A 195 -12.75 -10.03 20.35
C GLU A 195 -11.82 -10.41 19.19
N LEU A 196 -12.34 -10.35 17.96
CA LEU A 196 -11.65 -10.85 16.77
C LEU A 196 -10.52 -9.94 16.28
N ASN A 197 -10.37 -8.72 16.81
CA ASN A 197 -9.21 -7.87 16.54
C ASN A 197 -8.01 -8.21 17.44
N SER A 198 -8.19 -9.07 18.46
CA SER A 198 -7.15 -9.40 19.42
C SER A 198 -6.23 -10.48 18.84
N PRO A 199 -4.91 -10.20 18.68
CA PRO A 199 -3.93 -11.19 18.28
C PRO A 199 -3.42 -12.03 19.46
N GLN A 200 -3.91 -11.76 20.68
CA GLN A 200 -3.38 -12.38 21.89
C GLN A 200 -3.58 -13.90 21.86
N GLY A 201 -2.48 -14.63 21.99
CA GLY A 201 -2.48 -16.10 22.08
C GLY A 201 -2.63 -16.83 20.75
N LEU A 202 -2.63 -16.12 19.62
CA LEU A 202 -2.70 -16.75 18.30
C LEU A 202 -1.31 -17.27 17.88
N SER A 203 -1.29 -18.44 17.23
CA SER A 203 -0.08 -18.95 16.55
C SER A 203 0.22 -18.16 15.27
N GLU A 204 -0.84 -17.67 14.62
CA GLU A 204 -0.80 -16.86 13.41
C GLU A 204 -1.48 -15.51 13.72
N PRO A 205 -0.73 -14.56 14.30
CA PRO A 205 -1.27 -13.33 14.87
C PRO A 205 -1.94 -12.41 13.86
N GLN A 206 -1.69 -12.62 12.56
CA GLN A 206 -2.27 -11.85 11.48
C GLN A 206 -3.76 -12.16 11.21
N TYR A 207 -4.30 -13.26 11.73
CA TYR A 207 -5.72 -13.60 11.60
C TYR A 207 -6.59 -12.80 12.56
N VAL A 208 -6.63 -11.49 12.36
CA VAL A 208 -7.47 -10.54 13.09
C VAL A 208 -8.48 -9.88 12.15
N GLN A 209 -9.60 -9.43 12.71
CA GLN A 209 -10.73 -8.90 11.95
C GLN A 209 -10.39 -7.62 11.16
N PHE A 210 -9.42 -6.83 11.61
CA PHE A 210 -8.98 -5.64 10.88
C PHE A 210 -8.06 -5.93 9.69
N ASN A 211 -7.74 -7.20 9.41
CA ASN A 211 -6.97 -7.61 8.24
C ASN A 211 -7.88 -8.26 7.18
N GLY A 212 -7.22 -8.80 6.16
CA GLY A 212 -7.80 -9.56 5.07
C GLY A 212 -6.70 -10.30 4.32
N GLY A 213 -7.02 -10.80 3.13
CA GLY A 213 -6.12 -11.50 2.23
C GLY A 213 -6.63 -11.49 0.80
N PHE A 214 -6.07 -12.35 -0.03
CA PHE A 214 -6.30 -12.39 -1.47
C PHE A 214 -7.05 -13.65 -1.87
N SER A 215 -8.13 -13.54 -2.65
CA SER A 215 -8.82 -14.75 -3.12
C SER A 215 -7.96 -15.51 -4.13
N GLN A 216 -8.25 -16.81 -4.32
CA GLN A 216 -7.58 -17.59 -5.34
C GLN A 216 -7.77 -17.00 -6.75
N GLU A 217 -8.90 -16.35 -7.02
CA GLU A 217 -9.16 -15.67 -8.30
C GLU A 217 -8.20 -14.50 -8.52
N GLN A 218 -7.97 -13.68 -7.50
CA GLN A 218 -7.02 -12.57 -7.56
C GLN A 218 -5.56 -13.06 -7.64
N LEU A 219 -5.22 -14.11 -6.89
CA LEU A 219 -3.88 -14.71 -6.94
C LEU A 219 -3.57 -15.34 -8.31
N ASN A 220 -4.55 -16.01 -8.94
CA ASN A 220 -4.40 -16.51 -10.30
C ASN A 220 -4.19 -15.36 -11.29
N TRP A 221 -4.99 -14.29 -11.20
CA TRP A 221 -4.81 -13.10 -12.03
C TRP A 221 -3.41 -12.46 -11.84
N LEU A 222 -2.95 -12.32 -10.59
CA LEU A 222 -1.61 -11.83 -10.30
C LEU A 222 -0.53 -12.66 -11.02
N ASN A 223 -0.63 -14.00 -10.93
CA ASN A 223 0.29 -14.90 -11.60
C ASN A 223 0.31 -14.69 -13.14
N GLU A 224 -0.83 -14.45 -13.77
CA GLU A 224 -0.90 -14.18 -15.22
C GLU A 224 -0.24 -12.84 -15.59
N VAL A 225 -0.49 -11.78 -14.81
CA VAL A 225 0.15 -10.46 -15.03
C VAL A 225 1.67 -10.55 -14.84
N LEU A 226 2.14 -11.29 -13.84
CA LEU A 226 3.57 -11.49 -13.59
C LEU A 226 4.22 -12.39 -14.67
N THR A 227 3.52 -13.42 -15.14
CA THR A 227 3.97 -14.26 -16.27
C THR A 227 4.15 -13.43 -17.54
N PHE A 228 3.18 -12.54 -17.83
CA PHE A 228 3.31 -11.58 -18.92
C PHE A 228 4.53 -10.67 -18.72
N SER A 229 4.71 -10.15 -17.51
CA SER A 229 5.80 -9.21 -17.18
C SER A 229 7.18 -9.85 -17.30
N ASP A 230 7.35 -11.09 -16.83
CA ASP A 230 8.58 -11.88 -17.02
C ASP A 230 8.88 -12.08 -18.51
N THR A 231 7.89 -12.50 -19.29
CA THR A 231 8.03 -12.73 -20.75
C THR A 231 8.45 -11.46 -21.48
N ASN A 232 7.95 -10.31 -21.02
CA ASN A 232 8.23 -9.01 -21.61
C ASN A 232 9.39 -8.27 -20.94
N GLN A 233 10.13 -8.89 -20.02
CA GLN A 233 11.27 -8.30 -19.32
C GLN A 233 10.93 -6.96 -18.65
N GLU A 234 9.77 -6.92 -18.00
CA GLU A 234 9.32 -5.77 -17.22
C GLU A 234 9.80 -5.89 -15.77
N LYS A 235 9.92 -4.75 -15.10
CA LYS A 235 10.05 -4.67 -13.64
C LYS A 235 8.68 -4.35 -13.04
N VAL A 236 8.32 -5.05 -11.98
CA VAL A 236 7.01 -4.95 -11.35
C VAL A 236 7.13 -4.38 -9.95
N VAL A 237 6.34 -3.34 -9.67
CA VAL A 237 6.08 -2.82 -8.33
C VAL A 237 4.66 -3.21 -7.95
N ILE A 238 4.52 -3.99 -6.88
CA ILE A 238 3.23 -4.37 -6.33
C ILE A 238 2.88 -3.39 -5.21
N VAL A 239 1.61 -3.01 -5.14
CA VAL A 239 1.07 -2.04 -4.21
C VAL A 239 -0.12 -2.68 -3.51
N SER A 240 -0.15 -2.62 -2.19
CA SER A 240 -1.25 -3.13 -1.37
C SER A 240 -1.45 -2.23 -0.17
N HIS A 241 -2.53 -2.46 0.59
CA HIS A 241 -2.64 -1.88 1.91
C HIS A 241 -1.98 -2.80 2.95
N LEU A 242 -2.25 -4.11 2.89
CA LEU A 242 -1.65 -5.07 3.83
C LEU A 242 -0.26 -5.55 3.36
N PRO A 243 0.75 -5.56 4.26
CA PRO A 243 2.04 -6.17 4.00
C PRO A 243 1.95 -7.69 3.85
N ILE A 244 2.93 -8.27 3.16
CA ILE A 244 3.03 -9.72 2.95
C ILE A 244 4.34 -10.34 3.42
N TYR A 245 5.32 -9.56 3.89
CA TYR A 245 6.62 -10.09 4.28
C TYR A 245 6.91 -9.85 5.78
N PRO A 246 7.03 -10.92 6.59
CA PRO A 246 7.18 -10.81 8.04
C PRO A 246 8.37 -9.97 8.50
N GLU A 247 9.51 -10.04 7.83
CA GLU A 247 10.72 -9.33 8.22
C GLU A 247 10.66 -7.82 7.92
N ALA A 248 9.66 -7.38 7.13
CA ALA A 248 9.42 -5.97 6.84
C ALA A 248 8.27 -5.36 7.65
N SER A 249 7.52 -6.14 8.45
CA SER A 249 6.28 -5.72 9.10
C SER A 249 6.18 -6.23 10.55
N ASP A 250 5.19 -5.74 11.30
CA ASP A 250 4.73 -6.44 12.49
C ASP A 250 3.93 -7.69 12.08
N SER A 251 4.16 -8.82 12.77
CA SER A 251 3.50 -10.09 12.47
C SER A 251 1.96 -10.03 12.50
N VAL A 252 1.37 -9.10 13.25
CA VAL A 252 -0.09 -8.89 13.34
C VAL A 252 -0.63 -8.20 12.08
N CYS A 253 0.15 -7.37 11.39
CA CYS A 253 -0.33 -6.55 10.28
C CYS A 253 -0.34 -7.28 8.92
N LEU A 254 0.16 -8.51 8.84
CA LEU A 254 0.27 -9.23 7.57
C LEU A 254 -1.10 -9.60 6.98
N ALA A 255 -1.17 -9.73 5.65
CA ALA A 255 -2.32 -10.35 5.00
C ALA A 255 -2.51 -11.80 5.49
N TRP A 256 -3.74 -12.26 5.68
CA TRP A 256 -4.07 -13.59 6.22
C TRP A 256 -3.31 -14.71 5.52
N ASN A 257 -3.37 -14.73 4.19
CA ASN A 257 -2.69 -15.70 3.34
C ASN A 257 -1.45 -15.12 2.64
N TYR A 258 -0.65 -14.31 3.36
CA TYR A 258 0.56 -13.71 2.81
C TYR A 258 1.53 -14.74 2.21
N VAL A 259 1.56 -15.97 2.75
CA VAL A 259 2.40 -17.07 2.26
C VAL A 259 2.05 -17.43 0.81
N ASP A 260 0.77 -17.44 0.45
CA ASP A 260 0.32 -17.75 -0.92
C ASP A 260 0.73 -16.64 -1.88
N ALA A 261 0.60 -15.37 -1.45
CA ALA A 261 1.04 -14.21 -2.24
C ALA A 261 2.56 -14.20 -2.46
N LEU A 262 3.35 -14.46 -1.40
CA LEU A 262 4.81 -14.61 -1.51
C LEU A 262 5.20 -15.76 -2.42
N SER A 263 4.51 -16.90 -2.35
CA SER A 263 4.81 -18.05 -3.20
C SER A 263 4.67 -17.72 -4.69
N ILE A 264 3.66 -16.94 -5.07
CA ILE A 264 3.48 -16.46 -6.45
C ILE A 264 4.56 -15.43 -6.79
N ILE A 265 4.80 -14.45 -5.94
CA ILE A 265 5.81 -13.42 -6.20
C ILE A 265 7.21 -14.04 -6.39
N TRP A 266 7.58 -15.02 -5.57
CA TRP A 266 8.88 -15.69 -5.65
C TRP A 266 9.03 -16.62 -6.86
N SER A 267 7.92 -17.01 -7.53
CA SER A 267 8.00 -17.73 -8.81
C SER A 267 8.30 -16.83 -10.01
N HIS A 268 8.31 -15.50 -9.82
CA HIS A 268 8.54 -14.51 -10.87
C HIS A 268 9.78 -13.67 -10.60
N LYS A 269 10.52 -13.34 -11.66
CA LYS A 269 11.76 -12.54 -11.55
C LYS A 269 11.52 -11.04 -11.73
N CYS A 270 10.40 -10.68 -12.36
CA CYS A 270 10.04 -9.30 -12.67
C CYS A 270 9.72 -8.46 -11.43
N VAL A 271 9.27 -9.05 -10.31
CA VAL A 271 8.91 -8.29 -9.11
C VAL A 271 10.15 -7.73 -8.44
N VAL A 272 10.21 -6.41 -8.28
CA VAL A 272 11.35 -5.71 -7.66
C VAL A 272 10.97 -5.01 -6.36
N CYS A 273 9.68 -4.74 -6.14
CA CYS A 273 9.21 -4.04 -4.96
C CYS A 273 7.78 -4.43 -4.60
N PHE A 274 7.50 -4.49 -3.30
CA PHE A 274 6.16 -4.54 -2.72
C PHE A 274 6.01 -3.36 -1.74
N LEU A 275 5.02 -2.51 -1.98
CA LEU A 275 4.73 -1.32 -1.17
C LEU A 275 3.42 -1.52 -0.42
N ALA A 276 3.42 -1.28 0.89
CA ALA A 276 2.23 -1.32 1.73
C ALA A 276 2.17 -0.23 2.80
N GLY A 277 0.97 -0.02 3.34
CA GLY A 277 0.70 0.82 4.51
C GLY A 277 0.47 -0.04 5.75
N HIS A 278 -0.53 0.32 6.56
CA HIS A 278 -1.10 -0.45 7.69
C HIS A 278 -0.17 -0.65 8.89
N THR A 279 1.10 -0.98 8.66
CA THR A 279 2.13 -1.04 9.70
C THR A 279 2.62 0.39 9.98
N HIS A 280 1.98 1.09 10.90
CA HIS A 280 2.23 2.53 11.13
C HIS A 280 3.67 2.88 11.55
N ASP A 281 4.42 1.95 12.12
CA ASP A 281 5.85 2.12 12.45
C ASP A 281 6.75 2.02 11.20
N GLY A 282 6.18 1.67 10.05
CA GLY A 282 6.87 1.38 8.81
C GLY A 282 7.68 0.09 8.91
N GLY A 283 8.51 -0.14 7.89
CA GLY A 283 9.45 -1.25 7.89
C GLY A 283 10.01 -1.55 6.52
N TYR A 284 11.10 -2.30 6.49
CA TYR A 284 11.79 -2.64 5.26
C TYR A 284 12.59 -3.92 5.40
N SER A 285 12.50 -4.76 4.37
CA SER A 285 13.41 -5.86 4.19
C SER A 285 13.51 -6.25 2.71
N GLU A 286 14.65 -6.77 2.32
CA GLU A 286 14.83 -7.45 1.03
C GLU A 286 14.66 -8.95 1.28
N ASP A 287 13.79 -9.59 0.53
CA ASP A 287 13.58 -11.03 0.66
C ASP A 287 14.66 -11.85 -0.06
N PRO A 288 14.73 -13.18 0.14
CA PRO A 288 15.76 -14.02 -0.48
C PRO A 288 15.75 -14.06 -2.02
N PHE A 289 14.68 -13.58 -2.65
CA PHE A 289 14.53 -13.53 -4.10
C PHE A 289 14.89 -12.17 -4.68
N GLY A 290 15.17 -11.18 -3.83
CA GLY A 290 15.59 -9.83 -4.22
C GLY A 290 14.42 -8.84 -4.35
N VAL A 291 13.25 -9.15 -3.79
CA VAL A 291 12.13 -8.21 -3.75
C VAL A 291 12.27 -7.31 -2.54
N HIS A 292 12.18 -6.01 -2.74
CA HIS A 292 12.15 -5.03 -1.66
C HIS A 292 10.73 -4.86 -1.11
N HIS A 293 10.52 -5.19 0.15
CA HIS A 293 9.25 -4.96 0.84
C HIS A 293 9.38 -3.67 1.66
N VAL A 294 8.54 -2.68 1.37
CA VAL A 294 8.53 -1.38 2.07
C VAL A 294 7.15 -1.13 2.64
N ASN A 295 7.08 -1.01 3.97
CA ASN A 295 5.89 -0.54 4.66
C ASN A 295 6.10 0.92 5.04
N LEU A 296 5.18 1.76 4.59
CA LEU A 296 5.24 3.20 4.80
C LEU A 296 4.74 3.54 6.20
N GLU A 297 5.47 4.44 6.85
CA GLU A 297 5.11 4.99 8.15
C GLU A 297 3.79 5.75 8.04
N GLY A 298 2.85 5.45 8.94
CA GLY A 298 1.50 5.99 8.86
C GLY A 298 1.44 7.48 9.21
N VAL A 299 0.82 8.29 8.35
CA VAL A 299 0.66 9.74 8.56
C VAL A 299 -0.06 10.03 9.88
N ILE A 300 -1.05 9.23 10.25
CA ILE A 300 -1.88 9.41 11.46
C ILE A 300 -1.08 9.43 12.77
N GLU A 301 0.06 8.74 12.84
CA GLU A 301 0.93 8.71 14.03
C GLU A 301 2.13 9.68 13.93
N THR A 302 2.04 10.66 13.02
CA THR A 302 3.09 11.64 12.78
C THR A 302 2.85 12.91 13.59
N ALA A 303 3.88 13.36 14.32
CA ALA A 303 3.81 14.57 15.10
C ALA A 303 3.67 15.83 14.21
N PRO A 304 2.99 16.89 14.68
CA PRO A 304 2.73 18.10 13.90
C PRO A 304 3.93 18.80 13.26
N ASP A 305 5.12 18.65 13.85
CA ASP A 305 6.39 19.23 13.42
C ASP A 305 7.21 18.30 12.49
N SER A 306 6.64 17.18 12.07
CA SER A 306 7.25 16.17 11.19
C SER A 306 6.43 15.95 9.90
N GLN A 307 6.76 14.90 9.15
CA GLN A 307 6.09 14.44 7.94
C GLN A 307 6.15 12.91 7.83
N ALA A 308 5.34 12.32 6.94
CA ALA A 308 5.37 10.89 6.63
C ALA A 308 4.90 10.63 5.19
N PHE A 309 5.76 10.94 4.23
CA PHE A 309 5.57 10.60 2.82
C PHE A 309 6.95 10.46 2.16
N GLY A 310 6.99 10.02 0.90
CA GLY A 310 8.24 10.00 0.14
C GLY A 310 8.05 10.10 -1.35
N THR A 311 9.16 10.26 -2.05
CA THR A 311 9.24 10.16 -3.50
C THR A 311 10.22 9.06 -3.85
N VAL A 312 9.78 8.11 -4.67
CA VAL A 312 10.63 7.04 -5.20
C VAL A 312 11.13 7.46 -6.56
N HIS A 313 12.45 7.62 -6.68
CA HIS A 313 13.15 7.87 -7.94
C HIS A 313 13.60 6.53 -8.54
N VAL A 314 13.17 6.25 -9.76
CA VAL A 314 13.40 4.95 -10.42
C VAL A 314 14.54 5.07 -11.42
N PHE A 315 15.52 4.18 -11.31
CA PHE A 315 16.68 4.08 -12.20
C PHE A 315 16.67 2.71 -12.90
N PRO A 316 17.53 2.49 -13.92
CA PRO A 316 17.60 1.19 -14.58
C PRO A 316 17.96 0.02 -13.65
N ASP A 317 18.75 0.28 -12.60
CA ASP A 317 19.39 -0.70 -11.71
C ASP A 317 18.93 -0.61 -10.23
N LYS A 318 18.19 0.44 -9.85
CA LYS A 318 17.74 0.66 -8.47
C LYS A 318 16.49 1.53 -8.39
N MET A 319 15.85 1.53 -7.23
CA MET A 319 14.94 2.58 -6.79
C MET A 319 15.55 3.31 -5.59
N LEU A 320 15.36 4.62 -5.54
CA LEU A 320 15.74 5.45 -4.40
C LEU A 320 14.47 6.04 -3.80
N LEU A 321 14.05 5.52 -2.64
CA LEU A 321 13.04 6.20 -1.82
C LEU A 321 13.73 7.37 -1.12
N LYS A 322 13.28 8.58 -1.42
CA LYS A 322 13.63 9.79 -0.69
C LYS A 322 12.46 10.20 0.19
N GLY A 323 12.55 9.84 1.46
CA GLY A 323 11.47 10.03 2.43
C GLY A 323 11.46 11.43 3.03
N ARG A 324 10.39 11.76 3.77
CA ARG A 324 10.26 12.98 4.57
C ARG A 324 9.76 12.63 5.96
N GLY A 325 10.43 13.19 6.96
CA GLY A 325 10.10 12.99 8.37
C GLY A 325 10.31 11.54 8.80
N ARG A 326 9.21 10.84 9.13
CA ARG A 326 9.25 9.45 9.62
C ARG A 326 9.65 8.45 8.54
N VAL A 327 9.42 8.75 7.27
CA VAL A 327 9.81 7.87 6.15
C VAL A 327 11.32 8.03 5.91
N PRO A 328 12.13 6.98 6.11
CA PRO A 328 13.57 7.05 5.89
C PRO A 328 13.93 6.93 4.41
N ASP A 329 15.07 7.50 4.04
CA ASP A 329 15.66 7.28 2.73
C ASP A 329 16.09 5.81 2.57
N ARG A 330 15.86 5.22 1.39
CA ARG A 330 16.25 3.84 1.08
C ARG A 330 16.77 3.69 -0.34
N ILE A 331 17.87 2.95 -0.49
CA ILE A 331 18.37 2.49 -1.79
C ILE A 331 17.98 1.03 -1.93
N MET A 332 17.24 0.73 -2.98
CA MET A 332 16.68 -0.59 -3.30
C MET A 332 17.28 -1.05 -4.63
N ASN A 333 18.34 -1.84 -4.59
CA ASN A 333 19.06 -2.27 -5.79
C ASN A 333 18.37 -3.50 -6.38
N TYR A 334 18.05 -3.45 -7.67
CA TYR A 334 17.54 -4.63 -8.34
C TYR A 334 18.58 -5.74 -8.33
N LYS A 335 18.12 -6.99 -8.23
CA LYS A 335 18.98 -8.15 -8.40
C LYS A 335 19.67 -8.06 -9.76
N ARG A 336 21.00 -8.20 -9.75
CA ARG A 336 21.77 -8.27 -11.00
C ARG A 336 21.35 -9.53 -11.74
N GLU A 337 21.01 -9.40 -13.01
CA GLU A 337 20.90 -10.57 -13.89
C GLU A 337 22.27 -11.27 -13.90
N GLU A 338 22.31 -12.54 -13.50
CA GLU A 338 23.52 -13.34 -13.72
C GLU A 338 23.76 -13.36 -15.23
N ALA A 339 24.90 -12.82 -15.67
CA ALA A 339 25.33 -12.96 -17.04
C ALA A 339 25.46 -14.46 -17.33
N LEU A 340 24.58 -14.98 -18.19
CA LEU A 340 24.64 -16.36 -18.69
C LEU A 340 25.97 -16.66 -19.39
#